data_AF-G0ENC1-F1
#
_entry.id   AF-G0ENC1-F1
#
_cell.length_a   1.000
_cell.length_b   1.000
_cell.length_c   1.000
_cell.angle_alpha   90.00
_cell.angle_beta   90.00
_cell.angle_gamma   90.00
#
_symmetry.space_group_name_H-M   'P 1'
#
loop_
_entity.id
_entity.type
_entity.pdbx_description
1 polymer ?
#
loop_
_entity_poly.entity_id
_entity_poly.type
_entity_poly.pdbx_seq_one_letter_code
_entity_poly.pdbx_strand_id
1 'polypeptide(L)'
;MLKYREINCKSALNKIDNEYGFCYDLNIYRGCLHKCYYCFAVYSHKYINSKDFFGEIFVKKNIAEVLEKELSSRNWNRDIINLGSVTDNYQEAEKDYKLMRDVLKLLIRYKTPMCISTKSDLILRDFDLIDELSSIVPVRIASTITTLDEKLSSLIEPNVITPQKRFDMLREFKKTKAIVAVHAMPVMPFITEDSIEDIFKK
;
A
#
# COMPACT_ATOMS: atom_id res chain seq x y z
N MET A 1 -11.18 16.05 -13.97
CA MET A 1 -12.10 14.89 -14.11
C MET A 1 -11.28 13.64 -13.89
N LEU A 2 -11.72 12.75 -13.00
CA LEU A 2 -11.02 11.48 -12.73
C LEU A 2 -11.04 10.57 -13.96
N LYS A 3 -9.90 9.97 -14.30
CA LYS A 3 -9.72 9.06 -15.44
C LYS A 3 -9.04 7.79 -14.98
N TYR A 4 -9.65 6.64 -15.28
CA TYR A 4 -9.02 5.34 -15.16
C TYR A 4 -8.47 4.91 -16.52
N ARG A 5 -7.23 4.42 -16.54
CA ARG A 5 -6.58 3.86 -17.73
C ARG A 5 -6.09 2.46 -17.44
N GLU A 6 -6.77 1.49 -18.01
CA GLU A 6 -6.34 0.10 -17.94
C GLU A 6 -5.14 -0.11 -18.85
N ILE A 7 -4.09 -0.70 -18.29
CA ILE A 7 -2.84 -0.98 -18.99
C ILE A 7 -2.37 -2.39 -18.68
N ASN A 8 -1.51 -2.90 -19.56
CA ASN A 8 -0.75 -4.11 -19.29
C ASN A 8 0.67 -3.75 -18.83
N CYS A 9 1.10 -4.31 -17.71
CA CYS A 9 2.49 -4.21 -17.26
C CYS A 9 3.35 -5.32 -17.88
N LYS A 10 4.64 -5.02 -18.06
CA LYS A 10 5.65 -6.00 -18.50
C LYS A 10 6.28 -6.78 -17.34
N SER A 11 6.25 -6.19 -16.13
CA SER A 11 6.76 -6.77 -14.90
C SER A 11 5.87 -6.35 -13.74
N ALA A 12 5.65 -7.28 -12.80
CA ALA A 12 4.92 -7.01 -11.57
C ALA A 12 5.88 -6.60 -10.44
N LEU A 13 7.03 -7.27 -10.37
CA LEU A 13 8.08 -7.09 -9.37
C LEU A 13 9.20 -6.18 -9.87
N ASN A 14 9.33 -5.00 -9.25
CA ASN A 14 10.46 -4.10 -9.51
C ASN A 14 11.53 -4.37 -8.45
N LYS A 15 12.73 -4.81 -8.87
CA LYS A 15 13.84 -5.03 -7.95
C LYS A 15 14.35 -3.69 -7.41
N ILE A 16 14.61 -3.63 -6.12
CA ILE A 16 15.18 -2.48 -5.42
C ILE A 16 16.36 -2.91 -4.55
N ASP A 17 17.13 -1.94 -4.07
CA ASP A 17 18.21 -2.19 -3.13
C ASP A 17 17.63 -2.59 -1.77
N ASN A 18 18.20 -3.66 -1.17
CA ASN A 18 17.72 -4.22 0.09
C ASN A 18 18.19 -3.42 1.32
N GLU A 19 18.10 -2.09 1.25
CA GLU A 19 18.43 -1.19 2.36
C GLU A 19 17.31 -1.19 3.42
N TYR A 20 16.08 -1.50 3.01
CA TYR A 20 14.87 -1.40 3.84
C TYR A 20 14.33 -2.77 4.30
N GLY A 21 15.09 -3.85 4.07
CA GLY A 21 14.70 -5.21 4.46
C GLY A 21 13.68 -5.87 3.52
N PHE A 22 13.53 -5.38 2.30
CA PHE A 22 12.77 -5.98 1.20
C PHE A 22 13.49 -5.75 -0.14
N CYS A 23 13.30 -6.67 -1.09
CA CYS A 23 14.06 -6.70 -2.34
C CYS A 23 13.23 -6.28 -3.56
N TYR A 24 11.90 -6.20 -3.42
CA TYR A 24 10.99 -5.97 -4.53
C TYR A 24 9.84 -5.03 -4.14
N ASP A 25 9.44 -4.20 -5.10
CA ASP A 25 8.24 -3.37 -5.04
C ASP A 25 7.18 -3.87 -6.03
N LEU A 26 5.93 -3.95 -5.57
CA LEU A 26 4.77 -4.23 -6.40
C LEU A 26 3.67 -3.19 -6.16
N ASN A 27 3.32 -2.52 -7.26
CA ASN A 27 2.27 -1.51 -7.31
C ASN A 27 1.23 -1.93 -8.33
N ILE A 28 -0.02 -2.19 -7.92
CA ILE A 28 -1.11 -2.59 -8.84
C ILE A 28 -1.70 -1.38 -9.59
N TYR A 29 -1.47 -0.18 -9.07
CA TYR A 29 -1.82 1.08 -9.70
C TYR A 29 -0.58 1.96 -9.95
N ARG A 30 -0.74 2.97 -10.81
CA ARG A 30 0.11 4.16 -10.84
C ARG A 30 -0.79 5.39 -10.77
N GLY A 31 -0.45 6.33 -9.89
CA GLY A 31 -1.38 7.36 -9.42
C GLY A 31 -2.06 6.93 -8.14
N CYS A 32 -2.57 7.88 -7.36
CA CYS A 32 -3.23 7.59 -6.09
C CYS A 32 -4.36 8.57 -5.81
N LEU A 33 -5.53 8.08 -5.42
CA LEU A 33 -6.72 8.90 -5.16
C LEU A 33 -6.72 9.59 -3.79
N HIS A 34 -5.78 9.25 -2.91
CA HIS A 34 -5.67 9.79 -1.55
C HIS A 34 -5.38 11.29 -1.47
N LYS A 35 -4.74 11.86 -2.50
CA LYS A 35 -4.46 13.31 -2.60
C LYS A 35 -3.68 13.89 -1.41
N CYS A 36 -2.82 13.10 -0.77
CA CYS A 36 -1.92 13.60 0.27
C CYS A 36 -1.07 14.75 -0.30
N TYR A 37 -1.12 15.94 0.32
CA TYR A 37 -0.42 17.13 -0.18
C TYR A 37 1.11 16.97 -0.17
N TYR A 38 1.62 16.15 0.74
CA TYR A 38 3.04 15.85 0.90
C TYR A 38 3.52 14.66 0.05
N CYS A 39 2.67 14.09 -0.82
CA CYS A 39 2.96 12.82 -1.51
C CYS A 39 4.23 12.90 -2.36
N PHE A 40 5.26 12.15 -1.98
CA PHE A 40 6.50 12.09 -2.76
C PHE A 40 6.25 11.45 -4.13
N ALA A 41 5.41 10.41 -4.21
CA ALA A 41 5.19 9.56 -5.39
C ALA A 41 4.66 10.28 -6.64
N VAL A 42 4.29 11.57 -6.54
CA VAL A 42 3.88 12.42 -7.67
C VAL A 42 4.96 12.44 -8.78
N TYR A 43 6.24 12.26 -8.44
CA TYR A 43 7.31 12.15 -9.43
C TYR A 43 7.10 11.00 -10.44
N SER A 44 6.40 9.94 -10.06
CA SER A 44 6.24 8.73 -10.88
C SER A 44 5.46 8.97 -12.18
N HIS A 45 4.57 9.98 -12.22
CA HIS A 45 3.83 10.37 -13.43
C HIS A 45 4.71 11.10 -14.46
N LYS A 46 5.87 11.64 -14.05
CA LYS A 46 6.81 12.27 -14.99
C LYS A 46 7.35 11.27 -16.03
N TYR A 47 7.49 9.98 -15.67
CA TYR A 47 7.98 8.94 -16.58
C TYR A 47 6.97 8.53 -17.68
N ILE A 48 5.73 9.00 -17.61
CA ILE A 48 4.68 8.73 -18.60
C ILE A 48 4.13 10.02 -19.22
N ASN A 49 4.89 11.12 -19.11
CA ASN A 49 4.52 12.43 -19.65
C ASN A 49 3.13 12.93 -19.20
N SER A 50 2.68 12.52 -18.01
CA SER A 50 1.47 13.03 -17.38
C SER A 50 1.82 13.87 -16.15
N LYS A 51 1.00 14.88 -15.86
CA LYS A 51 1.13 15.73 -14.66
C LYS A 51 0.00 15.50 -13.66
N ASP A 52 -0.99 14.67 -13.98
CA ASP A 52 -2.21 14.50 -13.18
C ASP A 52 -2.16 13.21 -12.34
N PHE A 53 -1.21 13.12 -11.39
CA PHE A 53 -1.01 11.93 -10.54
C PHE A 53 -2.27 11.54 -9.75
N PHE A 54 -3.08 12.54 -9.37
CA PHE A 54 -4.26 12.36 -8.53
C PHE A 54 -5.57 12.21 -9.33
N GLY A 55 -5.57 12.59 -10.61
CA GLY A 55 -6.74 12.53 -11.49
C GLY A 55 -6.63 11.51 -12.62
N GLU A 56 -5.46 10.93 -12.84
CA GLU A 56 -5.22 9.90 -13.86
C GLU A 56 -4.61 8.63 -13.23
N ILE A 57 -5.46 7.62 -13.02
CA ILE A 57 -5.08 6.36 -12.38
C ILE A 57 -4.87 5.28 -13.45
N PHE A 58 -3.67 4.75 -13.51
CA PHE A 58 -3.31 3.64 -14.38
C PHE A 58 -3.47 2.32 -13.64
N VAL A 59 -4.25 1.41 -14.20
CA VAL A 59 -4.64 0.14 -13.59
C VAL A 59 -3.96 -1.00 -14.32
N LYS A 60 -3.09 -1.76 -13.65
CA LYS A 60 -2.33 -2.85 -14.27
C LYS A 60 -3.18 -4.13 -14.29
N LYS A 61 -4.07 -4.29 -15.28
CA LYS A 61 -5.07 -5.37 -15.28
C LYS A 61 -4.48 -6.78 -15.35
N ASN A 62 -3.35 -6.95 -16.03
CA ASN A 62 -2.66 -8.24 -16.15
C ASN A 62 -1.66 -8.51 -15.00
N ILE A 63 -1.71 -7.75 -13.90
CA ILE A 63 -0.68 -7.82 -12.85
C ILE A 63 -0.57 -9.23 -12.23
N ALA A 64 -1.69 -9.92 -12.03
CA ALA A 64 -1.70 -11.27 -11.47
C ALA A 64 -1.04 -12.29 -12.40
N GLU A 65 -1.33 -12.24 -13.70
CA GLU A 65 -0.71 -13.13 -14.69
C GLU A 65 0.80 -12.93 -14.78
N VAL A 66 1.26 -11.67 -14.74
CA VAL A 66 2.68 -11.35 -14.78
C VAL A 66 3.36 -11.76 -13.48
N LEU A 67 2.73 -11.49 -12.33
CA LEU A 67 3.23 -11.90 -11.02
C LEU A 67 3.37 -13.42 -10.93
N GLU A 68 2.38 -14.19 -11.38
CA GLU A 68 2.45 -15.65 -11.35
C GLU A 68 3.64 -16.19 -12.15
N LYS A 69 3.91 -15.62 -13.33
CA LYS A 69 5.09 -15.97 -14.13
C LYS A 69 6.40 -15.67 -13.41
N GLU A 70 6.47 -14.54 -12.70
CA GLU A 70 7.66 -14.15 -11.95
C GLU A 70 7.87 -15.03 -10.70
N LEU A 71 6.81 -15.32 -9.94
CA LEU A 71 6.86 -16.14 -8.72
C LEU A 71 7.04 -17.65 -9.00
N SER A 72 6.60 -18.14 -10.15
CA SER A 72 6.78 -19.55 -10.56
C SER A 72 8.19 -19.85 -11.10
N SER A 73 9.03 -18.83 -11.27
CA SER A 73 10.42 -18.99 -11.66
C SER A 73 11.19 -19.84 -10.65
N ARG A 74 12.06 -20.73 -11.15
CA ARG A 74 12.95 -21.55 -10.30
C ARG A 74 13.94 -20.72 -9.48
N ASN A 75 14.15 -19.46 -9.86
CA ASN A 75 15.04 -18.53 -9.19
C ASN A 75 14.31 -17.67 -8.13
N TRP A 76 13.01 -17.87 -7.93
CA TRP A 76 12.27 -17.12 -6.92
C TRP A 76 12.64 -17.59 -5.52
N ASN A 77 13.31 -16.72 -4.76
CA ASN A 77 13.82 -17.03 -3.42
C ASN A 77 12.86 -16.65 -2.29
N ARG A 78 11.60 -16.32 -2.62
CA ARG A 78 10.60 -15.83 -1.66
C ARG A 78 11.08 -14.59 -0.91
N ASP A 79 11.72 -13.68 -1.64
CA ASP A 79 12.08 -12.37 -1.13
C ASP A 79 10.84 -11.59 -0.70
N ILE A 80 11.00 -10.70 0.29
CA ILE A 80 9.91 -9.86 0.77
C ILE A 80 9.53 -8.86 -0.31
N ILE A 81 8.24 -8.79 -0.62
CA ILE A 81 7.66 -7.81 -1.54
C ILE A 81 7.03 -6.68 -0.73
N ASN A 82 7.44 -5.45 -1.01
CA ASN A 82 6.78 -4.24 -0.55
C ASN A 82 5.65 -3.83 -1.50
N LEU A 83 4.46 -3.69 -0.95
CA LEU A 83 3.24 -3.39 -1.67
C LEU A 83 2.87 -1.92 -1.50
N GLY A 84 2.74 -1.21 -2.63
CA GLY A 84 2.26 0.17 -2.63
C GLY A 84 3.34 1.22 -2.30
N SER A 85 4.53 1.10 -2.90
CA SER A 85 5.61 2.08 -2.70
C SER A 85 5.32 3.45 -3.32
N VAL A 86 4.66 3.50 -4.48
CA VAL A 86 4.37 4.76 -5.21
C VAL A 86 2.87 4.98 -5.45
N THR A 87 2.03 4.22 -4.75
CA THR A 87 0.57 4.31 -4.76
C THR A 87 0.03 3.64 -3.51
N ASP A 88 -1.23 3.90 -3.15
CA ASP A 88 -1.91 3.03 -2.19
C ASP A 88 -2.65 1.94 -2.96
N ASN A 89 -2.26 0.68 -2.75
CA ASN A 89 -2.90 -0.46 -3.42
C ASN A 89 -4.36 -0.67 -2.96
N TYR A 90 -4.75 -0.12 -1.81
CA TYR A 90 -6.11 -0.16 -1.28
C TYR A 90 -6.84 1.20 -1.38
N GLN A 91 -6.41 2.06 -2.30
CA GLN A 91 -7.15 3.28 -2.67
C GLN A 91 -8.56 2.95 -3.22
N GLU A 92 -9.42 3.97 -3.32
CA GLU A 92 -10.83 3.83 -3.73
C GLU A 92 -11.06 2.96 -4.98
N ALA A 93 -10.19 3.05 -5.98
CA ALA A 93 -10.24 2.24 -7.21
C ALA A 93 -10.28 0.73 -6.95
N GLU A 94 -9.63 0.28 -5.88
CA GLU A 94 -9.53 -1.15 -5.53
C GLU A 94 -10.87 -1.74 -5.09
N LYS A 95 -11.89 -0.92 -4.76
CA LYS A 95 -13.25 -1.41 -4.48
C LYS A 95 -13.84 -2.14 -5.69
N ASP A 96 -13.58 -1.62 -6.88
CA ASP A 96 -14.12 -2.13 -8.14
C ASP A 96 -13.18 -3.14 -8.80
N TYR A 97 -11.88 -2.81 -8.88
CA TYR A 97 -10.90 -3.59 -9.63
C TYR A 97 -10.43 -4.87 -8.92
N LYS A 98 -10.38 -4.87 -7.58
CA LYS A 98 -10.11 -6.05 -6.75
C LYS A 98 -8.80 -6.80 -7.09
N LEU A 99 -7.80 -6.10 -7.63
CA LEU A 99 -6.55 -6.74 -8.09
C LEU A 99 -5.71 -7.26 -6.92
N MET A 100 -5.78 -6.62 -5.74
CA MET A 100 -5.03 -7.08 -4.57
C MET A 100 -5.46 -8.47 -4.13
N ARG A 101 -6.74 -8.82 -4.31
CA ARG A 101 -7.25 -10.13 -3.92
C ARG A 101 -6.57 -11.26 -4.72
N ASP A 102 -6.31 -11.04 -6.01
CA ASP A 102 -5.61 -12.03 -6.84
C ASP A 102 -4.11 -12.02 -6.57
N VAL A 103 -3.51 -10.87 -6.27
CA VAL A 103 -2.12 -10.78 -5.79
C VAL A 103 -1.94 -11.61 -4.51
N LEU A 104 -2.79 -11.42 -3.49
CA LEU A 104 -2.71 -12.14 -2.21
C LEU A 104 -2.82 -13.65 -2.39
N LYS A 105 -3.74 -14.15 -3.23
CA LYS A 105 -3.85 -15.59 -3.55
C LYS A 105 -2.55 -16.15 -4.13
N LEU A 106 -1.86 -15.38 -4.98
CA LEU A 106 -0.56 -15.78 -5.52
C LEU A 106 0.52 -15.77 -4.45
N LEU A 107 0.55 -14.76 -3.58
CA LEU A 107 1.49 -14.71 -2.45
C LEU A 107 1.31 -15.92 -1.53
N ILE A 108 0.08 -16.35 -1.27
CA ILE A 108 -0.22 -17.58 -0.51
C ILE A 108 0.30 -18.81 -1.25
N ARG A 109 -0.09 -18.97 -2.53
CA ARG A 109 0.29 -20.13 -3.37
C ARG A 109 1.81 -20.32 -3.42
N TYR A 110 2.56 -19.25 -3.58
CA TYR A 110 4.02 -19.28 -3.71
C TYR A 110 4.78 -19.07 -2.40
N LYS A 111 4.06 -18.93 -1.27
CA LYS A 111 4.61 -18.69 0.07
C LYS A 111 5.57 -17.50 0.06
N THR A 112 5.08 -16.36 -0.44
CA THR A 112 5.87 -15.15 -0.62
C THR A 112 5.56 -14.14 0.49
N PRO A 113 6.54 -13.75 1.31
CA PRO A 113 6.35 -12.76 2.36
C PRO A 113 6.09 -11.36 1.79
N MET A 114 5.37 -10.53 2.56
CA MET A 114 5.05 -9.16 2.14
C MET A 114 5.14 -8.14 3.26
N CYS A 115 5.40 -6.90 2.88
CA CYS A 115 5.05 -5.73 3.67
C CYS A 115 4.08 -4.83 2.89
N ILE A 116 3.16 -4.20 3.58
CA ILE A 116 2.22 -3.25 3.00
C ILE A 116 1.99 -2.09 3.95
N SER A 117 1.91 -0.87 3.41
CA SER A 117 1.46 0.30 4.14
C SER A 117 0.24 0.88 3.43
N THR A 118 -0.86 1.12 4.16
CA THR A 118 -2.07 1.73 3.59
C THR A 118 -2.69 2.76 4.52
N LYS A 119 -3.35 3.77 3.95
CA LYS A 119 -4.19 4.74 4.67
C LYS A 119 -5.69 4.47 4.50
N SER A 120 -6.06 3.25 4.09
CA SER A 120 -7.43 2.82 3.80
C SER A 120 -7.82 1.63 4.68
N ASP A 121 -9.07 1.56 5.14
CA ASP A 121 -9.63 0.39 5.81
C ASP A 121 -10.15 -0.67 4.82
N LEU A 122 -10.13 -0.40 3.50
CA LEU A 122 -10.53 -1.34 2.46
C LEU A 122 -9.73 -2.65 2.50
N ILE A 123 -8.50 -2.62 3.00
CA ILE A 123 -7.67 -3.80 3.23
C ILE A 123 -8.37 -4.86 4.10
N LEU A 124 -9.29 -4.47 4.98
CA LEU A 124 -10.09 -5.40 5.80
C LEU A 124 -11.00 -6.32 4.98
N ARG A 125 -11.33 -5.93 3.73
CA ARG A 125 -12.07 -6.80 2.80
C ARG A 125 -11.34 -8.11 2.54
N ASP A 126 -10.01 -8.07 2.51
CA ASP A 126 -9.15 -9.22 2.21
C ASP A 126 -8.48 -9.77 3.48
N PHE A 127 -9.09 -9.51 4.66
CA PHE A 127 -8.60 -9.99 5.95
C PHE A 127 -8.38 -11.51 5.96
N ASP A 128 -9.30 -12.27 5.36
CA ASP A 128 -9.25 -13.73 5.25
C ASP A 128 -7.95 -14.21 4.60
N LEU A 129 -7.57 -13.60 3.47
CA LEU A 129 -6.37 -13.95 2.72
C LEU A 129 -5.10 -13.49 3.44
N ILE A 130 -5.15 -12.32 4.10
CA ILE A 130 -4.00 -11.80 4.85
C ILE A 130 -3.74 -12.66 6.08
N ASP A 131 -4.77 -13.10 6.79
CA ASP A 131 -4.65 -14.01 7.94
C ASP A 131 -4.05 -15.36 7.51
N GLU A 132 -4.55 -15.95 6.43
CA GLU A 132 -4.00 -17.17 5.83
C GLU A 132 -2.51 -16.99 5.47
N LEU A 133 -2.17 -15.92 4.75
CA LEU A 133 -0.79 -15.66 4.35
C LEU A 133 0.14 -15.48 5.56
N SER A 134 -0.31 -14.71 6.56
CA SER A 134 0.45 -14.44 7.78
C SER A 134 0.72 -15.70 8.61
N SER A 135 -0.11 -16.73 8.44
CA SER A 135 0.09 -18.04 9.07
C SER A 135 1.16 -18.90 8.38
N ILE A 136 1.57 -18.55 7.16
CA ILE A 136 2.50 -19.31 6.33
C ILE A 136 3.86 -18.62 6.24
N VAL A 137 3.87 -17.29 6.14
CA VAL A 137 5.08 -16.46 5.93
C VAL A 137 5.00 -15.15 6.70
N PRO A 138 6.14 -14.46 6.93
CA PRO A 138 6.13 -13.13 7.50
C PRO A 138 5.28 -12.14 6.68
N VAL A 139 4.33 -11.50 7.35
CA VAL A 139 3.51 -10.42 6.81
C VAL A 139 3.63 -9.21 7.73
N ARG A 140 3.91 -8.04 7.15
CA ARG A 140 3.92 -6.76 7.88
C ARG A 140 2.87 -5.82 7.32
N ILE A 141 2.04 -5.27 8.20
CA ILE A 141 0.97 -4.34 7.83
C ILE A 141 1.20 -3.06 8.61
N ALA A 142 1.31 -1.95 7.91
CA ALA A 142 1.45 -0.64 8.50
C ALA A 142 0.32 0.29 8.06
N SER A 143 0.02 1.26 8.92
CA SER A 143 -0.75 2.43 8.50
C SER A 143 -0.01 3.70 8.84
N THR A 144 -0.04 4.64 7.92
CA THR A 144 0.51 5.98 8.16
C THR A 144 -0.45 6.77 9.03
N ILE A 145 0.03 7.30 10.15
CA ILE A 145 -0.70 8.22 11.01
C ILE A 145 0.18 9.45 11.17
N THR A 146 -0.20 10.55 10.55
CA THR A 146 0.56 11.81 10.56
C THR A 146 0.25 12.68 11.78
N THR A 147 -0.97 12.62 12.28
CA THR A 147 -1.46 13.35 13.46
C THR A 147 -2.73 12.66 13.99
N LEU A 148 -3.10 12.92 15.26
CA LEU A 148 -4.39 12.53 15.82
C LEU A 148 -5.48 13.60 15.66
N ASP A 149 -5.13 14.83 15.24
CA ASP A 149 -6.09 15.87 14.92
C ASP A 149 -6.77 15.54 13.58
N GLU A 150 -8.05 15.16 13.64
CA GLU A 150 -8.83 14.80 12.44
C GLU A 150 -8.98 15.97 11.47
N LYS A 151 -9.10 17.21 11.96
CA LYS A 151 -9.24 18.40 11.12
C LYS A 151 -7.95 18.65 10.35
N LEU A 152 -6.80 18.55 11.03
CA LEU A 152 -5.51 18.65 10.38
C LEU A 152 -5.32 17.50 9.39
N SER A 153 -5.60 16.26 9.79
CA SER A 153 -5.48 15.07 8.93
C SER A 153 -6.29 15.24 7.63
N SER A 154 -7.55 15.68 7.70
CA SER A 154 -8.38 15.93 6.50
C SER A 154 -7.87 17.09 5.63
N LEU A 155 -7.14 18.05 6.20
CA LEU A 155 -6.52 19.14 5.42
C LEU A 155 -5.34 18.62 4.59
N ILE A 156 -4.45 17.84 5.21
CA ILE A 156 -3.22 17.35 4.55
C ILE A 156 -3.42 16.07 3.75
N GLU A 157 -4.48 15.31 4.06
CA GLU A 157 -4.86 14.04 3.45
C GLU A 157 -6.39 14.00 3.24
N PRO A 158 -6.92 14.67 2.20
CA PRO A 158 -8.36 14.92 2.07
C PRO A 158 -9.21 13.69 1.72
N ASN A 159 -8.62 12.66 1.13
CA ASN A 159 -9.36 11.48 0.62
C ASN A 159 -8.94 10.17 1.31
N VAL A 160 -8.53 10.22 2.56
CA VAL A 160 -8.18 9.04 3.37
C VAL A 160 -9.08 8.93 4.58
N ILE A 161 -9.13 7.75 5.19
CA ILE A 161 -9.90 7.54 6.43
C ILE A 161 -9.24 8.26 7.62
N THR A 162 -10.02 8.52 8.67
CA THR A 162 -9.55 9.23 9.87
C THR A 162 -8.44 8.45 10.59
N PRO A 163 -7.58 9.14 11.36
CA PRO A 163 -6.58 8.48 12.21
C PRO A 163 -7.17 7.38 13.09
N GLN A 164 -8.36 7.60 13.68
CA GLN A 164 -9.02 6.60 14.51
C GLN A 164 -9.35 5.32 13.73
N LYS A 165 -9.92 5.44 12.53
CA LYS A 165 -10.22 4.28 11.68
C LYS A 165 -8.96 3.50 11.27
N ARG A 166 -7.82 4.19 11.10
CA ARG A 166 -6.54 3.52 10.82
C ARG A 166 -6.09 2.67 11.99
N PHE A 167 -6.19 3.19 13.22
CA PHE A 167 -5.97 2.38 14.42
C PHE A 167 -6.95 1.22 14.53
N ASP A 168 -8.23 1.43 14.26
CA ASP A 168 -9.24 0.37 14.31
C ASP A 168 -8.90 -0.76 13.33
N MET A 169 -8.53 -0.41 12.09
CA MET A 169 -8.06 -1.37 11.08
C MET A 169 -6.81 -2.13 11.55
N LEU A 170 -5.82 -1.46 12.12
CA LEU A 170 -4.63 -2.14 12.66
C LEU A 170 -4.96 -3.06 13.86
N ARG A 171 -5.94 -2.69 14.71
CA ARG A 171 -6.39 -3.56 15.81
C ARG A 171 -7.08 -4.82 15.31
N GLU A 172 -7.80 -4.76 14.20
CA GLU A 172 -8.36 -5.96 13.58
C GLU A 172 -7.23 -6.90 13.14
N PHE A 173 -6.18 -6.39 12.48
CA PHE A 173 -5.06 -7.22 12.05
C PHE A 173 -4.20 -7.79 13.20
N LYS A 174 -4.26 -7.23 14.42
CA LYS A 174 -3.65 -7.86 15.61
C LYS A 174 -4.23 -9.23 15.94
N LYS A 175 -5.41 -9.58 15.41
CA LYS A 175 -6.03 -10.90 15.56
C LYS A 175 -5.36 -11.99 14.69
N THR A 176 -4.55 -11.57 13.71
CA THR A 176 -3.78 -12.45 12.81
C THR A 176 -2.35 -12.68 13.33
N LYS A 177 -1.53 -13.42 12.59
CA LYS A 177 -0.08 -13.54 12.86
C LYS A 177 0.76 -12.44 12.21
N ALA A 178 0.14 -11.48 11.51
CA ALA A 178 0.86 -10.37 10.91
C ALA A 178 1.45 -9.43 11.96
N ILE A 179 2.62 -8.88 11.67
CA ILE A 179 3.20 -7.79 12.47
C ILE A 179 2.51 -6.51 12.05
N VAL A 180 1.86 -5.84 13.00
CA VAL A 180 1.23 -4.53 12.77
C VAL A 180 2.14 -3.39 13.22
N ALA A 181 2.16 -2.30 12.46
CA ALA A 181 2.97 -1.12 12.75
C ALA A 181 2.23 0.18 12.44
N VAL A 182 2.70 1.26 13.04
CA VAL A 182 2.30 2.62 12.70
C VAL A 182 3.49 3.33 12.08
N HIS A 183 3.26 4.02 10.98
CA HIS A 183 4.22 4.93 10.38
C HIS A 183 3.87 6.37 10.77
N ALA A 184 4.65 6.96 11.68
CA ALA A 184 4.54 8.38 12.04
C ALA A 184 5.30 9.24 11.03
N MET A 185 4.81 9.31 9.79
CA MET A 185 5.49 10.03 8.69
C MET A 185 4.50 10.66 7.68
N PRO A 186 4.86 11.78 7.03
CA PRO A 186 6.01 12.62 7.36
C PRO A 186 5.80 13.36 8.68
N VAL A 187 6.90 13.59 9.38
CA VAL A 187 6.96 14.62 10.42
C VAL A 187 7.21 15.94 9.71
N MET A 188 6.20 16.82 9.69
CA MET A 188 6.25 18.10 9.00
C MET A 188 6.48 19.19 10.04
N PRO A 189 7.61 19.94 9.96
CA PRO A 189 7.89 21.04 10.87
C PRO A 189 6.74 22.05 10.90
N PHE A 190 6.39 22.52 12.10
CA PHE A 190 5.28 23.45 12.38
C PHE A 190 3.88 22.96 11.99
N ILE A 191 3.73 21.71 11.55
CA ILE A 191 2.44 21.14 11.13
C ILE A 191 2.09 19.92 11.97
N THR A 192 2.96 18.90 12.01
CA THR A 192 2.68 17.64 12.73
C THR A 192 3.65 17.34 13.87
N GLU A 193 4.79 18.04 13.95
CA GLU A 193 5.88 17.74 14.88
C GLU A 193 5.45 17.72 16.35
N ASP A 194 4.66 18.71 16.80
CA ASP A 194 4.24 18.84 18.21
C ASP A 194 3.30 17.71 18.66
N SER A 195 2.63 17.03 17.72
CA SER A 195 1.61 16.02 18.01
C SER A 195 2.10 14.57 17.84
N ILE A 196 3.36 14.37 17.49
CA ILE A 196 3.88 13.04 17.13
C ILE A 196 3.83 12.05 18.29
N GLU A 197 4.14 12.51 19.51
CA GLU A 197 4.19 11.67 20.70
C GLU A 197 2.81 11.09 21.06
N ASP A 198 1.74 11.83 20.75
CA ASP A 198 0.38 11.42 21.07
C ASP A 198 -0.03 10.15 20.32
N ILE A 199 0.55 9.92 19.13
CA ILE A 199 0.32 8.71 18.32
C ILE A 199 0.75 7.46 19.07
N PHE A 200 1.83 7.52 19.86
CA PHE A 200 2.40 6.38 20.58
C PHE A 200 1.76 6.15 21.96
N LYS A 201 0.85 7.02 22.39
CA LYS A 201 0.05 6.84 23.62
C LYS A 201 -1.21 5.99 23.40
N LYS A 202 -1.52 5.61 22.15
CA LYS A 202 -2.69 4.85 21.70
C LYS A 202 -2.41 3.35 21.53
#